data_AF-A0A1Z5J7D9-F1
#
_entry.id   AF-A0A1Z5J7D9-F1
#
_cell.length_a   1.000
_cell.length_b   1.000
_cell.length_c   1.000
_cell.angle_alpha   90.00
_cell.angle_beta   90.00
_cell.angle_gamma   90.00
#
_symmetry.space_group_name_H-M   'P 1'
#
loop_
_entity.id
_entity.type
_entity.pdbx_description
1 polymer ?
#
loop_
_entity_poly.entity_id
_entity_poly.type
_entity_poly.pdbx_seq_one_letter_code
_entity_poly.pdbx_strand_id
1 'polypeptide(L)'
;MAQKEVFSPLLDFVDVLVELYLGSFIRPFVAIHEKFYGAINQVLRQILDDHVIPVWCTANFITYARTILVVPTLLLLAWGHTLVPSLLVVLVDLGDFLDGVVARFWNDKAKEKESSSTDDKVEKRASSPTNSDKDSFEVVVTGSPHCLDSWVTIHRQRSYGGFVDAVCDKAFVIPCWILLLNTVPGSTYIKLLQYFTLFSLILAETASGCIRFRAYFTSGGLPAPKVEGFDFSSSAVTADHVGKAKQTFEMMGTALFIIPLTRYLGVLVLFLAVPLAYESVRRKVISRVVYVSGDVTSFDHKTIRLWIQAKAMGSKLYVGVPGESMTDKILNACSVSCVDQVIAEAPAKADLMFLEKYGIDFCVISPGQSKFVTDEVIHSNRCLQLGEDGIARPLNTKSQSKSD
;
A
#
# COMPACT_ATOMS: atom_id res chain seq x y z
N MET A 1 -4.59 28.35 10.32
CA MET A 1 -3.11 28.36 10.28
C MET A 1 -2.50 28.23 11.67
N ALA A 2 -2.88 29.04 12.66
CA ALA A 2 -2.29 29.01 14.01
C ALA A 2 -2.33 27.66 14.77
N GLN A 3 -3.35 26.81 14.59
CA GLN A 3 -3.37 25.48 15.22
C GLN A 3 -2.36 24.48 14.61
N LYS A 4 -1.94 24.64 13.34
CA LYS A 4 -0.92 23.76 12.76
C LYS A 4 0.46 24.01 13.36
N GLU A 5 0.76 25.24 13.79
CA GLU A 5 2.08 25.62 14.29
C GLU A 5 2.38 25.07 15.68
N VAL A 6 1.37 24.92 16.55
CA VAL A 6 1.59 24.42 17.92
C VAL A 6 1.77 22.91 17.98
N PHE A 7 1.06 22.16 17.12
CA PHE A 7 1.14 20.68 17.13
C PHE A 7 2.28 20.13 16.27
N SER A 8 2.82 20.89 15.32
CA SER A 8 3.92 20.41 14.48
C SER A 8 5.12 19.93 15.28
N PRO A 9 5.69 20.70 16.23
CA PRO A 9 6.89 20.27 16.96
C PRO A 9 6.66 19.01 17.80
N LEU A 10 5.45 18.84 18.34
CA LEU A 10 5.09 17.64 19.10
C LEU A 10 5.01 16.41 18.19
N LEU A 11 4.39 16.54 17.02
CA LEU A 11 4.29 15.45 16.05
C LEU A 11 5.67 15.11 15.48
N ASP A 12 6.49 16.11 15.18
CA ASP A 12 7.87 15.93 14.72
C ASP A 12 8.69 15.19 15.78
N PHE A 13 8.51 15.53 17.06
CA PHE A 13 9.15 14.80 18.16
C PHE A 13 8.67 13.34 18.28
N VAL A 14 7.37 13.10 18.17
CA VAL A 14 6.80 11.73 18.15
C VAL A 14 7.37 10.93 16.98
N ASP A 15 7.46 11.54 15.80
CA ASP A 15 8.03 10.92 14.61
C ASP A 15 9.49 10.51 14.84
N VAL A 16 10.31 11.37 15.44
CA VAL A 16 11.70 11.05 15.79
C VAL A 16 11.77 9.88 16.79
N LEU A 17 10.91 9.87 17.81
CA LEU A 17 10.87 8.76 18.78
C LEU A 17 10.48 7.43 18.12
N VAL A 18 9.49 7.47 17.23
CA VAL A 18 9.03 6.29 16.48
C VAL A 18 10.13 5.80 15.54
N GLU A 19 10.82 6.69 14.83
CA GLU A 19 11.94 6.33 13.96
C GLU A 19 13.10 5.71 14.74
N LEU A 20 13.44 6.27 15.91
CA LEU A 20 14.45 5.70 16.80
C LEU A 20 14.03 4.30 17.29
N TYR A 21 12.76 4.12 17.66
CA TYR A 21 12.19 2.83 18.06
C TYR A 21 12.26 1.80 16.94
N LEU A 22 11.85 2.19 15.73
CA LEU A 22 11.86 1.32 14.55
C LEU A 22 13.28 0.89 14.18
N GLY A 23 14.21 1.85 14.14
CA GLY A 23 15.60 1.62 13.76
C GLY A 23 16.38 0.81 14.79
N SER A 24 16.12 1.00 16.07
CA SER A 24 16.91 0.41 17.16
C SER A 24 16.32 -0.89 17.70
N PHE A 25 15.01 -0.92 17.99
CA PHE A 25 14.37 -2.02 18.70
C PHE A 25 13.69 -3.01 17.74
N ILE A 26 12.97 -2.50 16.75
CA ILE A 26 12.16 -3.35 15.85
C ILE A 26 13.00 -3.97 14.75
N ARG A 27 14.00 -3.27 14.21
CA ARG A 27 14.87 -3.79 13.15
C ARG A 27 15.46 -5.19 13.42
N PRO A 28 16.06 -5.49 14.59
CA PRO A 28 16.57 -6.84 14.85
C PRO A 28 15.45 -7.88 14.95
N PHE A 29 14.30 -7.51 15.54
CA PHE A 29 13.15 -8.39 15.63
C PHE A 29 12.61 -8.74 14.23
N VAL A 30 12.47 -7.73 13.36
CA VAL A 30 12.03 -7.89 11.96
C VAL A 30 12.92 -8.89 11.21
N ALA A 31 14.24 -8.84 11.39
CA ALA A 31 15.14 -9.77 10.72
C ALA A 31 14.96 -11.23 11.19
N ILE A 32 14.66 -11.43 12.48
CA ILE A 32 14.36 -12.78 13.03
C ILE A 32 13.00 -13.25 12.56
N HIS A 33 12.00 -12.36 12.64
CA HIS A 33 10.64 -12.57 12.18
C HIS A 33 10.64 -12.98 10.71
N GLU A 34 11.33 -12.25 9.84
CA GLU A 34 11.45 -12.58 8.41
C GLU A 34 11.98 -13.99 8.16
N LYS A 35 13.02 -14.42 8.90
CA LYS A 35 13.54 -15.80 8.79
C LYS A 35 12.51 -16.83 9.21
N PHE A 36 11.83 -16.58 10.33
CA PHE A 36 10.77 -17.45 10.83
C PHE A 36 9.61 -17.57 9.82
N TYR A 37 9.15 -16.45 9.27
CA TYR A 37 8.12 -16.42 8.23
C TYR A 37 8.57 -17.04 6.93
N GLY A 38 9.84 -16.86 6.55
CA GLY A 38 10.44 -17.55 5.41
C GLY A 38 10.33 -19.06 5.55
N ALA A 39 10.66 -19.59 6.73
CA ALA A 39 10.57 -21.02 7.02
C ALA A 39 9.12 -21.53 6.99
N ILE A 40 8.17 -20.82 7.63
CA ILE A 40 6.74 -21.19 7.58
C ILE A 40 6.22 -21.16 6.15
N ASN A 41 6.53 -20.11 5.38
CA ASN A 41 6.09 -19.99 3.99
C ASN A 41 6.62 -21.14 3.14
N GLN A 42 7.87 -21.55 3.34
CA GLN A 42 8.46 -22.70 2.63
C GLN A 42 7.72 -23.99 2.94
N VAL A 43 7.46 -24.27 4.22
CA VAL A 43 6.74 -25.48 4.66
C VAL A 43 5.30 -25.48 4.13
N LEU A 44 4.57 -24.38 4.28
CA LEU A 44 3.20 -24.27 3.77
C LEU A 44 3.16 -24.39 2.25
N ARG A 45 4.11 -23.77 1.54
CA ARG A 45 4.17 -23.87 0.08
C ARG A 45 4.44 -25.29 -0.38
N GLN A 46 5.37 -25.99 0.27
CA GLN A 46 5.65 -27.39 -0.03
C GLN A 46 4.39 -28.26 0.15
N ILE A 47 3.65 -28.07 1.25
CA ILE A 47 2.38 -28.79 1.49
C ILE A 47 1.35 -28.50 0.38
N LEU A 48 1.27 -27.26 -0.09
CA LEU A 48 0.35 -26.89 -1.18
C LEU A 48 0.78 -27.48 -2.53
N ASP A 49 2.08 -27.53 -2.81
CA ASP A 49 2.62 -28.08 -4.06
C ASP A 49 2.49 -29.62 -4.09
N ASP A 50 2.61 -30.29 -2.94
CA ASP A 50 2.47 -31.74 -2.80
C ASP A 50 1.00 -32.23 -2.87
N HIS A 51 0.03 -31.32 -2.86
CA HIS A 51 -1.40 -31.65 -2.79
C HIS A 51 -2.23 -30.97 -3.89
N VAL A 52 -3.28 -31.65 -4.35
CA VAL A 52 -4.24 -31.05 -5.28
C VAL A 52 -5.16 -30.12 -4.50
N ILE A 53 -4.83 -28.82 -4.54
CA ILE A 53 -5.63 -27.80 -3.87
C ILE A 53 -6.92 -27.53 -4.65
N PRO A 54 -8.10 -27.64 -4.04
CA PRO A 54 -9.36 -27.34 -4.70
C PRO A 54 -9.43 -25.88 -5.16
N VAL A 55 -10.03 -25.63 -6.33
CA VAL A 55 -10.13 -24.28 -6.93
C VAL A 55 -10.91 -23.28 -6.05
N TRP A 56 -11.80 -23.77 -5.17
CA TRP A 56 -12.53 -22.92 -4.22
C TRP A 56 -11.65 -22.41 -3.08
N CYS A 57 -10.52 -23.06 -2.79
CA CYS A 57 -9.58 -22.67 -1.74
C CYS A 57 -8.73 -21.48 -2.22
N THR A 58 -9.35 -20.31 -2.23
CA THR A 58 -8.74 -19.04 -2.61
C THR A 58 -8.33 -18.23 -1.38
N ALA A 59 -7.45 -17.24 -1.57
CA ALA A 59 -7.09 -16.31 -0.49
C ALA A 59 -8.34 -15.64 0.12
N ASN A 60 -9.25 -15.13 -0.72
CA ASN A 60 -10.50 -14.54 -0.27
C ASN A 60 -11.37 -15.50 0.57
N PHE A 61 -11.43 -16.77 0.21
CA PHE A 61 -12.17 -17.76 1.00
C PHE A 61 -11.62 -17.87 2.42
N ILE A 62 -10.28 -17.94 2.55
CA ILE A 62 -9.60 -18.00 3.84
C ILE A 62 -9.83 -16.70 4.62
N THR A 63 -9.72 -15.54 3.97
CA THR A 63 -10.03 -14.22 4.55
C THR A 63 -11.46 -14.17 5.11
N TYR A 64 -12.47 -14.65 4.38
CA TYR A 64 -13.84 -14.70 4.89
C TYR A 64 -13.97 -15.69 6.06
N ALA A 65 -13.36 -16.87 5.95
CA ALA A 65 -13.39 -17.87 7.00
C ALA A 65 -12.81 -17.35 8.31
N ARG A 66 -11.63 -16.69 8.26
CA ARG A 66 -11.01 -16.07 9.45
C ARG A 66 -11.85 -14.92 10.00
N THR A 67 -12.49 -14.11 9.14
CA THR A 67 -13.37 -13.02 9.57
C THR A 67 -14.58 -13.54 10.34
N ILE A 68 -15.20 -14.64 9.89
CA ILE A 68 -16.37 -15.24 10.55
C ILE A 68 -16.04 -15.66 12.00
N LEU A 69 -14.78 -15.99 12.30
CA LEU A 69 -14.34 -16.34 13.66
C LEU A 69 -14.51 -15.18 14.65
N VAL A 70 -14.75 -13.94 14.21
CA VAL A 70 -15.04 -12.81 15.10
C VAL A 70 -16.26 -13.10 15.97
N VAL A 71 -17.31 -13.70 15.41
CA VAL A 71 -18.56 -13.98 16.11
C VAL A 71 -18.36 -14.93 17.29
N PRO A 72 -17.83 -16.17 17.10
CA PRO A 72 -17.57 -17.06 18.23
C PRO A 72 -16.53 -16.47 19.20
N THR A 73 -15.53 -15.73 18.71
CA THR A 73 -14.54 -15.07 19.59
C THR A 73 -15.20 -14.07 20.53
N LEU A 74 -16.03 -13.17 20.01
CA LEU A 74 -16.74 -12.17 20.82
C LEU A 74 -17.73 -12.81 21.80
N LEU A 75 -18.48 -13.83 21.38
CA LEU A 75 -19.42 -14.53 22.26
C LEU A 75 -18.70 -15.23 23.42
N LEU A 76 -17.61 -15.94 23.13
CA LEU A 76 -16.83 -16.63 24.16
C LEU A 76 -16.18 -15.64 25.13
N LEU A 77 -15.66 -14.51 24.63
CA LEU A 77 -15.17 -13.42 25.48
C LEU A 77 -16.27 -12.84 26.36
N ALA A 78 -17.47 -12.61 25.81
CA ALA A 78 -18.61 -12.10 26.56
C ALA A 78 -19.08 -13.08 27.66
N TRP A 79 -18.94 -14.38 27.44
CA TRP A 79 -19.19 -15.42 28.44
C TRP A 79 -18.06 -15.62 29.45
N GLY A 80 -16.97 -14.84 29.35
CA GLY A 80 -15.84 -14.91 30.27
C GLY A 80 -14.88 -16.08 30.01
N HIS A 81 -14.99 -16.76 28.87
CA HIS A 81 -13.96 -17.70 28.45
C HIS A 81 -12.68 -16.95 28.05
N THR A 82 -11.53 -17.54 28.34
CA THR A 82 -10.24 -16.90 28.11
C THR A 82 -9.36 -17.71 27.16
N LEU A 83 -9.26 -19.02 27.36
CA LEU A 83 -8.38 -19.88 26.56
C LEU A 83 -8.82 -20.02 25.10
N VAL A 84 -10.08 -20.40 24.87
CA VAL A 84 -10.61 -20.61 23.51
C VAL A 84 -10.57 -19.34 22.66
N PRO A 85 -11.06 -18.16 23.12
CA PRO A 85 -10.93 -16.95 22.31
C PRO A 85 -9.48 -16.52 22.07
N SER A 86 -8.57 -16.75 23.03
CA SER A 86 -7.13 -16.54 22.80
C SER A 86 -6.59 -17.42 21.68
N LEU A 87 -6.99 -18.69 21.61
CA LEU A 87 -6.59 -19.60 20.52
C LEU A 87 -7.20 -19.18 19.18
N LEU A 88 -8.44 -18.71 19.18
CA LEU A 88 -9.11 -18.20 17.97
C LEU A 88 -8.38 -16.98 17.40
N VAL A 89 -7.94 -16.05 18.25
CA VAL A 89 -7.12 -14.91 17.82
C VAL A 89 -5.83 -15.38 17.14
N VAL A 90 -5.10 -16.32 17.75
CA VAL A 90 -3.89 -16.89 17.11
C VAL A 90 -4.22 -17.60 15.80
N LEU A 91 -5.33 -18.33 15.75
CA LEU A 91 -5.77 -19.02 14.53
C LEU A 91 -6.09 -18.03 13.39
N VAL A 92 -6.66 -16.86 13.71
CA VAL A 92 -6.90 -15.81 12.71
C VAL A 92 -5.60 -15.25 12.16
N ASP A 93 -4.59 -15.04 13.01
CA ASP A 93 -3.25 -14.62 12.57
C ASP A 93 -2.60 -15.69 11.65
N LEU A 94 -2.73 -16.98 12.00
CA LEU A 94 -2.29 -18.07 11.13
C LEU A 94 -3.05 -18.11 9.80
N GLY A 95 -4.35 -17.82 9.82
CA GLY A 95 -5.19 -17.74 8.63
C GLY A 95 -4.74 -16.63 7.67
N ASP A 96 -4.34 -15.48 8.20
CA ASP A 96 -3.75 -14.39 7.44
C ASP A 96 -2.45 -14.80 6.72
N PHE A 97 -1.58 -15.54 7.40
CA PHE A 97 -0.39 -16.06 6.72
C PHE A 97 -0.74 -17.06 5.62
N LEU A 98 -1.72 -17.92 5.87
CA LEU A 98 -2.16 -18.92 4.92
C LEU A 98 -2.77 -18.28 3.67
N ASP A 99 -3.61 -17.26 3.80
CA ASP A 99 -4.23 -16.60 2.64
C ASP A 99 -3.17 -15.95 1.72
N GLY A 100 -2.13 -15.35 2.28
CA GLY A 100 -1.02 -14.79 1.53
C GLY A 100 -0.17 -15.86 0.81
N VAL A 101 -0.01 -17.05 1.38
CA VAL A 101 0.65 -18.18 0.72
C VAL A 101 -0.21 -18.72 -0.43
N VAL A 102 -1.51 -18.90 -0.18
CA VAL A 102 -2.47 -19.39 -1.18
C VAL A 102 -2.61 -18.41 -2.35
N ALA A 103 -2.60 -17.10 -2.08
CA ALA A 103 -2.59 -16.08 -3.13
C ALA A 103 -1.37 -16.23 -4.06
N ARG A 104 -0.17 -16.41 -3.50
CA ARG A 104 1.05 -16.64 -4.28
C ARG A 104 0.99 -17.94 -5.08
N PHE A 105 0.53 -19.02 -4.45
CA PHE A 105 0.35 -20.32 -5.11
C PHE A 105 -0.52 -20.21 -6.38
N TRP A 106 -1.69 -19.59 -6.27
CA TRP A 106 -2.58 -19.43 -7.43
C TRP A 106 -2.02 -18.50 -8.50
N ASN A 107 -1.31 -17.43 -8.10
CA ASN A 107 -0.63 -16.55 -9.05
C ASN A 107 0.45 -17.28 -9.84
N ASP A 108 1.24 -18.15 -9.19
CA ASP A 108 2.27 -18.94 -9.87
C ASP A 108 1.63 -19.98 -10.81
N LYS A 109 0.56 -20.65 -10.36
CA LYS A 109 -0.20 -21.59 -11.21
C LYS A 109 -0.86 -20.93 -12.42
N ALA A 110 -1.33 -19.69 -12.29
CA ALA A 110 -1.84 -18.93 -13.43
C ALA A 110 -0.73 -18.65 -14.45
N LYS A 111 0.46 -18.23 -13.99
CA LYS A 111 1.62 -17.99 -14.86
C LYS A 111 2.11 -19.25 -15.57
N GLU A 112 2.14 -20.40 -14.88
CA GLU A 112 2.50 -21.70 -15.47
C GLU A 112 1.53 -22.11 -16.61
N LYS A 113 0.23 -21.80 -16.46
CA LYS A 113 -0.78 -22.04 -17.50
C LYS A 113 -0.60 -21.12 -18.70
N GLU A 114 -0.28 -19.85 -18.46
CA GLU A 114 0.01 -18.88 -19.53
C GLU A 114 1.25 -19.29 -20.33
N SER A 115 2.35 -19.67 -19.65
CA SER A 115 3.57 -20.12 -20.33
C SER A 115 3.36 -21.39 -21.14
N SER A 116 2.66 -22.40 -20.58
CA SER A 116 2.38 -23.65 -21.31
C SER A 116 1.45 -23.45 -22.51
N SER A 117 0.50 -22.51 -22.45
CA SER A 117 -0.35 -22.17 -23.61
C SER A 117 0.38 -21.36 -24.69
N THR A 118 1.49 -20.73 -24.34
CA THR A 118 2.31 -19.94 -25.26
C THR A 118 3.35 -20.81 -25.97
N ASP A 119 3.83 -21.87 -25.33
CA ASP A 119 4.79 -22.81 -25.92
C ASP A 119 4.21 -23.61 -27.12
N ASP A 120 2.89 -23.87 -27.16
CA ASP A 120 2.22 -24.44 -28.34
C ASP A 120 2.11 -23.44 -29.52
N LYS A 121 2.44 -22.16 -29.31
CA LYS A 121 2.35 -21.11 -30.34
C LYS A 121 3.67 -20.42 -30.68
N VAL A 122 4.78 -20.72 -30.00
CA VAL A 122 6.01 -19.91 -30.11
C VAL A 122 7.26 -20.79 -30.29
N GLU A 123 7.43 -21.34 -31.50
CA GLU A 123 8.75 -21.73 -32.04
C GLU A 123 9.54 -20.50 -32.57
N LYS A 124 9.05 -19.27 -32.37
CA LYS A 124 9.75 -18.04 -32.81
C LYS A 124 9.53 -16.86 -31.86
N ARG A 125 10.25 -16.83 -30.73
CA ARG A 125 10.94 -15.65 -30.17
C ARG A 125 11.35 -15.90 -28.71
N ALA A 126 12.66 -16.04 -28.51
CA ALA A 126 13.28 -15.94 -27.19
C ALA A 126 13.50 -14.48 -26.81
N SER A 127 13.11 -14.06 -25.60
CA SER A 127 14.04 -13.79 -24.48
C SER A 127 13.35 -13.07 -23.30
N SER A 128 13.26 -13.79 -22.15
CA SER A 128 13.49 -13.36 -20.75
C SER A 128 12.63 -12.29 -20.02
N PRO A 129 12.57 -12.38 -18.67
CA PRO A 129 11.37 -12.12 -17.87
C PRO A 129 11.35 -10.73 -17.23
N THR A 130 10.19 -10.09 -17.26
CA THR A 130 9.84 -8.94 -16.41
C THR A 130 8.36 -9.07 -16.06
N ASN A 131 8.01 -8.73 -14.82
CA ASN A 131 6.65 -8.73 -14.28
C ASN A 131 5.61 -8.43 -15.37
N SER A 132 4.89 -9.46 -15.79
CA SER A 132 3.86 -9.37 -16.81
C SER A 132 2.59 -8.75 -16.22
N ASP A 133 2.66 -7.44 -15.93
CA ASP A 133 1.54 -6.52 -16.16
C ASP A 133 1.48 -6.13 -17.66
N LYS A 134 1.92 -7.05 -18.54
CA LYS A 134 1.87 -6.94 -20.00
C LYS A 134 0.53 -7.43 -20.56
N ASP A 135 -0.56 -7.08 -19.89
CA ASP A 135 -1.83 -6.95 -20.61
C ASP A 135 -1.77 -5.61 -21.35
N SER A 136 -1.01 -5.58 -22.45
CA SER A 136 -1.28 -4.57 -23.48
C SER A 136 -2.76 -4.72 -23.83
N PHE A 137 -3.56 -3.70 -23.50
CA PHE A 137 -4.97 -3.61 -23.86
C PHE A 137 -5.08 -3.55 -25.39
N GLU A 138 -4.92 -4.68 -26.05
CA GLU A 138 -5.14 -4.79 -27.47
C GLU A 138 -6.65 -4.81 -27.67
N VAL A 139 -7.20 -3.67 -28.05
CA VAL A 139 -8.60 -3.55 -28.41
C VAL A 139 -8.80 -4.36 -29.69
N VAL A 140 -9.28 -5.59 -29.55
CA VAL A 140 -9.62 -6.43 -30.71
C VAL A 140 -10.89 -5.86 -31.33
N VAL A 141 -10.73 -5.15 -32.45
CA VAL A 141 -11.87 -4.62 -33.20
C VAL A 141 -12.54 -5.78 -33.94
N THR A 142 -13.62 -6.31 -33.37
CA THR A 142 -14.37 -7.44 -33.93
C THR A 142 -15.34 -7.05 -35.04
N GLY A 143 -15.43 -5.77 -35.39
CA GLY A 143 -16.41 -5.26 -36.37
C GLY A 143 -17.86 -5.25 -35.87
N SER A 144 -18.10 -5.59 -34.60
CA SER A 144 -19.42 -5.54 -33.97
C SER A 144 -19.38 -4.73 -32.66
N PRO A 145 -20.47 -4.03 -32.29
CA PRO A 145 -20.54 -3.32 -31.01
C PRO A 145 -20.34 -4.30 -29.85
N HIS A 146 -19.40 -4.00 -28.97
CA HIS A 146 -19.15 -4.76 -27.75
C HIS A 146 -18.75 -3.82 -26.62
N CYS A 147 -19.02 -4.22 -25.38
CA CYS A 147 -18.67 -3.47 -24.19
C CYS A 147 -17.23 -3.80 -23.79
N LEU A 148 -16.43 -2.78 -23.50
CA LEU A 148 -15.11 -2.91 -22.91
C LEU A 148 -15.15 -2.33 -21.50
N ASP A 149 -14.58 -3.06 -20.54
CA ASP A 149 -14.47 -2.56 -19.18
C ASP A 149 -13.48 -1.39 -19.10
N SER A 150 -13.83 -0.38 -18.31
CA SER A 150 -12.93 0.73 -18.01
C SER A 150 -11.73 0.27 -17.17
N TRP A 151 -10.61 1.01 -17.23
CA TRP A 151 -9.46 0.77 -16.36
C TRP A 151 -9.84 0.73 -14.87
N VAL A 152 -10.76 1.60 -14.44
CA VAL A 152 -11.28 1.62 -13.06
C VAL A 152 -11.96 0.31 -12.69
N THR A 153 -12.83 -0.21 -13.56
CA THR A 153 -13.54 -1.48 -13.32
C THR A 153 -12.55 -2.63 -13.20
N ILE A 154 -11.63 -2.74 -14.16
CA ILE A 154 -10.63 -3.83 -14.20
C ILE A 154 -9.72 -3.76 -12.97
N HIS A 155 -9.21 -2.57 -12.64
CA HIS A 155 -8.33 -2.39 -11.49
C HIS A 155 -9.03 -2.70 -10.17
N ARG A 156 -10.28 -2.28 -10.00
CA ARG A 156 -11.07 -2.59 -8.80
C ARG A 156 -11.33 -4.08 -8.65
N GLN A 157 -11.63 -4.78 -9.74
CA GLN A 157 -11.78 -6.24 -9.71
C GLN A 157 -10.48 -6.93 -9.31
N ARG A 158 -9.33 -6.51 -9.87
CA ARG A 158 -8.01 -7.07 -9.54
C ARG A 158 -7.58 -6.81 -8.11
N SER A 159 -7.85 -5.60 -7.60
CA SER A 159 -7.47 -5.18 -6.24
C SER A 159 -8.49 -5.55 -5.17
N TYR A 160 -9.65 -6.09 -5.55
CA TYR A 160 -10.74 -6.40 -4.63
C TYR A 160 -10.30 -7.34 -3.50
N GLY A 161 -9.54 -8.39 -3.83
CA GLY A 161 -9.07 -9.35 -2.83
C GLY A 161 -8.23 -8.70 -1.74
N GLY A 162 -7.24 -7.89 -2.12
CA GLY A 162 -6.41 -7.14 -1.18
C GLY A 162 -7.17 -6.06 -0.40
N PHE A 163 -8.23 -5.51 -0.98
CA PHE A 163 -9.14 -4.61 -0.26
C PHE A 163 -9.98 -5.34 0.79
N VAL A 164 -10.58 -6.48 0.44
CA VAL A 164 -11.37 -7.31 1.36
C VAL A 164 -10.52 -7.77 2.52
N ASP A 165 -9.36 -8.35 2.23
CA ASP A 165 -8.32 -8.75 3.19
C ASP A 165 -8.07 -7.67 4.24
N ALA A 166 -7.71 -6.48 3.75
CA ALA A 166 -7.45 -5.33 4.57
C ALA A 166 -8.61 -4.87 5.46
N VAL A 167 -9.86 -5.00 5.01
CA VAL A 167 -11.06 -4.59 5.77
C VAL A 167 -11.43 -5.66 6.79
N CYS A 168 -11.34 -6.93 6.41
CA CYS A 168 -11.60 -8.09 7.22
C CYS A 168 -10.71 -8.15 8.46
N ASP A 169 -9.42 -7.81 8.34
CA ASP A 169 -8.50 -7.68 9.49
C ASP A 169 -9.06 -6.75 10.57
N LYS A 170 -9.54 -5.57 10.14
CA LYS A 170 -10.05 -4.53 11.03
C LYS A 170 -11.39 -4.94 11.63
N ALA A 171 -12.24 -5.57 10.83
CA ALA A 171 -13.53 -6.08 11.25
C ALA A 171 -13.41 -7.17 12.33
N PHE A 172 -12.31 -7.91 12.37
CA PHE A 172 -12.03 -8.85 13.45
C PHE A 172 -11.44 -8.17 14.69
N VAL A 173 -10.34 -7.43 14.54
CA VAL A 173 -9.52 -7.01 15.68
C VAL A 173 -10.15 -5.86 16.49
N ILE A 174 -10.80 -4.91 15.82
CA ILE A 174 -11.36 -3.71 16.47
C ILE A 174 -12.49 -4.08 17.44
N PRO A 175 -13.51 -4.88 17.06
CA PRO A 175 -14.54 -5.32 18.00
C PRO A 175 -13.98 -6.10 19.19
N CYS A 176 -12.95 -6.93 18.96
CA CYS A 176 -12.29 -7.68 20.03
C CYS A 176 -11.67 -6.73 21.06
N TRP A 177 -10.92 -5.72 20.63
CA TRP A 177 -10.34 -4.73 21.54
C TRP A 177 -11.38 -3.88 22.25
N ILE A 178 -12.46 -3.49 21.58
CA ILE A 178 -13.57 -2.76 22.20
C ILE A 178 -14.18 -3.60 23.34
N LEU A 179 -14.40 -4.89 23.13
CA LEU A 179 -14.91 -5.77 24.16
C LEU A 179 -13.91 -5.93 25.32
N LEU A 180 -12.61 -6.02 25.00
CA LEU A 180 -11.54 -6.14 26.00
C LEU A 180 -11.41 -4.93 26.92
N LEU A 181 -11.80 -3.73 26.48
CA LEU A 181 -11.88 -2.55 27.36
C LEU A 181 -12.76 -2.80 28.58
N ASN A 182 -13.85 -3.56 28.44
CA ASN A 182 -14.75 -3.93 29.54
C ASN A 182 -14.15 -4.98 30.50
N THR A 183 -13.09 -5.67 30.09
CA THR A 183 -12.42 -6.72 30.89
C THR A 183 -11.23 -6.19 31.70
N VAL A 184 -10.91 -4.90 31.56
CA VAL A 184 -9.83 -4.24 32.31
C VAL A 184 -10.20 -4.21 33.80
N PRO A 185 -9.40 -4.84 34.69
CA PRO A 185 -9.72 -4.89 36.11
C PRO A 185 -9.75 -3.51 36.73
N GLY A 186 -10.74 -3.25 37.60
CA GLY A 186 -10.92 -1.94 38.23
C GLY A 186 -9.77 -1.51 39.15
N SER A 187 -9.02 -2.45 39.73
CA SER A 187 -8.08 -2.22 40.84
C SER A 187 -6.58 -2.24 40.45
N THR A 188 -6.22 -2.09 39.17
CA THR A 188 -4.81 -2.18 38.75
C THR A 188 -4.14 -0.81 38.55
N TYR A 189 -2.92 -0.64 39.08
CA TYR A 189 -2.09 0.54 38.84
C TYR A 189 -1.78 0.77 37.35
N ILE A 190 -1.84 -0.28 36.53
CA ILE A 190 -1.63 -0.22 35.08
C ILE A 190 -2.93 -0.05 34.28
N LYS A 191 -4.06 0.27 34.93
CA LYS A 191 -5.35 0.46 34.25
C LYS A 191 -5.26 1.50 33.15
N LEU A 192 -4.66 2.66 33.44
CA LEU A 192 -4.48 3.73 32.45
C LEU A 192 -3.69 3.25 31.23
N LEU A 193 -2.61 2.48 31.44
CA LEU A 193 -1.79 1.94 30.36
C LEU A 193 -2.59 0.99 29.47
N GLN A 194 -3.40 0.11 30.04
CA GLN A 194 -4.27 -0.81 29.28
C GLN A 194 -5.26 -0.04 28.40
N TYR A 195 -5.97 0.93 28.98
CA TYR A 195 -6.90 1.78 28.23
C TYR A 195 -6.19 2.56 27.13
N PHE A 196 -5.07 3.19 27.45
CA PHE A 196 -4.27 3.96 26.50
C PHE A 196 -3.82 3.09 25.31
N THR A 197 -3.27 1.91 25.58
CA THR A 197 -2.81 0.97 24.54
C THR A 197 -3.97 0.54 23.65
N LEU A 198 -5.04 -0.01 24.23
CA LEU A 198 -6.19 -0.50 23.46
C LEU A 198 -6.86 0.61 22.66
N PHE A 199 -7.06 1.79 23.26
CA PHE A 199 -7.68 2.92 22.59
C PHE A 199 -6.82 3.43 21.43
N SER A 200 -5.49 3.53 21.62
CA SER A 200 -4.56 3.93 20.57
C SER A 200 -4.58 2.96 19.39
N LEU A 201 -4.59 1.64 19.66
CA LEU A 201 -4.68 0.62 18.62
C LEU A 201 -6.02 0.65 17.89
N ILE A 202 -7.15 0.78 18.61
CA ILE A 202 -8.48 0.93 18.01
C ILE A 202 -8.51 2.14 17.07
N LEU A 203 -8.02 3.30 17.51
CA LEU A 203 -7.99 4.51 16.71
C LEU A 203 -7.10 4.36 15.47
N ALA A 204 -5.88 3.84 15.65
CA ALA A 204 -4.93 3.64 14.55
C ALA A 204 -5.48 2.67 13.50
N GLU A 205 -6.06 1.55 13.92
CA GLU A 205 -6.58 0.53 13.03
C GLU A 205 -7.88 0.98 12.35
N THR A 206 -8.74 1.73 13.04
CA THR A 206 -9.92 2.38 12.45
C THR A 206 -9.49 3.38 11.37
N ALA A 207 -8.53 4.27 11.68
CA ALA A 207 -8.01 5.25 10.72
C ALA A 207 -7.38 4.55 9.50
N SER A 208 -6.57 3.51 9.74
CA SER A 208 -5.97 2.68 8.69
C SER A 208 -7.03 2.05 7.78
N GLY A 209 -8.11 1.51 8.37
CA GLY A 209 -9.27 0.97 7.65
C GLY A 209 -9.97 2.02 6.79
N CYS A 210 -10.26 3.20 7.35
CA CYS A 210 -10.87 4.31 6.62
C CYS A 210 -10.01 4.77 5.43
N ILE A 211 -8.68 4.85 5.61
CA ILE A 211 -7.77 5.25 4.53
C ILE A 211 -7.77 4.22 3.41
N ARG A 212 -7.68 2.91 3.74
CA ARG A 212 -7.73 1.85 2.72
C ARG A 212 -9.07 1.80 2.00
N PHE A 213 -10.17 1.98 2.72
CA PHE A 213 -11.50 2.06 2.14
C PHE A 213 -11.60 3.22 1.14
N ARG A 214 -11.19 4.42 1.55
CA ARG A 214 -11.13 5.57 0.66
C ARG A 214 -10.25 5.29 -0.55
N ALA A 215 -9.03 4.80 -0.35
CA ALA A 215 -8.07 4.54 -1.42
C ALA A 215 -8.60 3.57 -2.48
N TYR A 216 -9.31 2.50 -2.08
CA TYR A 216 -9.92 1.57 -3.01
C TYR A 216 -10.96 2.25 -3.92
N PHE A 217 -11.90 3.00 -3.32
CA PHE A 217 -12.98 3.65 -4.08
C PHE A 217 -12.52 4.89 -4.84
N THR A 218 -11.45 5.57 -4.41
CA THR A 218 -10.91 6.75 -5.11
C THR A 218 -9.72 6.44 -6.00
N SER A 219 -9.35 5.15 -6.19
CA SER A 219 -8.27 4.76 -7.08
C SER A 219 -8.57 5.15 -8.54
N GLY A 220 -7.58 5.71 -9.24
CA GLY A 220 -7.72 6.18 -10.62
C GLY A 220 -7.79 5.08 -11.68
N GLY A 221 -7.77 3.81 -11.27
CA GLY A 221 -7.95 2.67 -12.17
C GLY A 221 -6.66 2.10 -12.77
N LEU A 222 -5.47 2.55 -12.35
CA LEU A 222 -4.21 1.91 -12.72
C LEU A 222 -3.36 1.68 -11.46
N PRO A 223 -2.56 0.60 -11.42
CA PRO A 223 -1.62 0.39 -10.34
C PRO A 223 -0.55 1.49 -10.33
N ALA A 224 -0.06 1.81 -9.13
CA ALA A 224 1.11 2.67 -9.00
C ALA A 224 2.30 2.01 -9.71
N PRO A 225 3.06 2.77 -10.51
CA PRO A 225 4.24 2.24 -11.18
C PRO A 225 5.29 1.80 -10.14
N LYS A 226 6.05 0.76 -10.47
CA LYS A 226 7.17 0.34 -9.63
C LYS A 226 8.24 1.41 -9.70
N VAL A 227 8.76 1.84 -8.56
CA VAL A 227 9.77 2.91 -8.51
C VAL A 227 11.11 2.28 -8.16
N GLU A 228 12.07 2.38 -9.08
CA GLU A 228 13.41 1.83 -8.90
C GLU A 228 14.35 2.88 -8.35
N GLY A 229 15.24 2.50 -7.43
CA GLY A 229 16.25 3.41 -6.88
C GLY A 229 15.71 4.49 -5.93
N PHE A 230 14.40 4.51 -5.67
CA PHE A 230 13.77 5.37 -4.68
C PHE A 230 12.83 4.53 -3.80
N ASP A 231 13.09 4.51 -2.50
CA ASP A 231 12.13 3.97 -1.55
C ASP A 231 11.19 5.10 -1.13
N PHE A 232 9.99 5.08 -1.69
CA PHE A 232 8.94 5.99 -1.26
C PHE A 232 8.51 5.72 0.19
N SER A 233 8.94 4.63 0.83
CA SER A 233 8.78 4.47 2.26
C SER A 233 9.92 5.20 2.99
N SER A 234 9.61 6.36 3.56
CA SER A 234 10.57 7.26 4.24
C SER A 234 11.09 6.72 5.59
N SER A 235 11.16 5.40 5.77
CA SER A 235 11.54 4.78 7.04
C SER A 235 12.68 3.79 6.85
N ALA A 236 13.54 3.70 7.87
CA ALA A 236 14.70 2.80 7.91
C ALA A 236 14.33 1.30 7.82
N VAL A 237 13.05 0.93 7.92
CA VAL A 237 12.53 -0.43 7.79
C VAL A 237 11.45 -0.48 6.71
N THR A 238 11.63 -1.36 5.72
CA THR A 238 10.72 -1.50 4.56
C THR A 238 9.28 -1.75 5.01
N ALA A 239 8.33 -1.14 4.31
CA ALA A 239 6.93 -1.05 4.73
C ALA A 239 6.24 -2.41 4.95
N ASP A 240 6.59 -3.41 4.14
CA ASP A 240 5.98 -4.73 4.23
C ASP A 240 6.37 -5.47 5.51
N HIS A 241 7.61 -5.30 5.98
CA HIS A 241 8.05 -5.95 7.21
C HIS A 241 7.46 -5.30 8.46
N VAL A 242 7.36 -3.97 8.47
CA VAL A 242 6.71 -3.23 9.58
C VAL A 242 5.25 -3.65 9.69
N GLY A 243 4.55 -3.79 8.57
CA GLY A 243 3.15 -4.22 8.53
C GLY A 243 2.95 -5.61 9.14
N LYS A 244 3.76 -6.60 8.73
CA LYS A 244 3.66 -7.97 9.25
C LYS A 244 4.06 -8.06 10.72
N ALA A 245 5.13 -7.38 11.13
CA ALA A 245 5.53 -7.33 12.53
C ALA A 245 4.41 -6.74 13.40
N LYS A 246 3.84 -5.59 12.99
CA LYS A 246 2.71 -4.96 13.68
C LYS A 246 1.58 -5.96 13.94
N GLN A 247 1.16 -6.69 12.92
CA GLN A 247 0.10 -7.67 13.01
C GLN A 247 0.43 -8.79 14.00
N THR A 248 1.64 -9.35 13.95
CA THR A 248 2.07 -10.38 14.91
C THR A 248 2.04 -9.85 16.35
N PHE A 249 2.51 -8.63 16.61
CA PHE A 249 2.44 -8.02 17.94
C PHE A 249 0.99 -7.80 18.38
N GLU A 250 0.13 -7.30 17.49
CA GLU A 250 -1.30 -7.08 17.76
C GLU A 250 -1.99 -8.40 18.11
N MET A 251 -1.83 -9.44 17.30
CA MET A 251 -2.53 -10.71 17.48
C MET A 251 -1.99 -11.50 18.68
N MET A 252 -0.68 -11.64 18.81
CA MET A 252 -0.05 -12.30 19.96
C MET A 252 -0.33 -11.53 21.27
N GLY A 253 -0.21 -10.20 21.24
CA GLY A 253 -0.51 -9.35 22.38
C GLY A 253 -1.97 -9.47 22.81
N THR A 254 -2.90 -9.53 21.85
CA THR A 254 -4.33 -9.73 22.13
C THR A 254 -4.60 -11.09 22.75
N ALA A 255 -4.04 -12.16 22.19
CA ALA A 255 -4.17 -13.51 22.72
C ALA A 255 -3.68 -13.59 24.19
N LEU A 256 -2.47 -13.08 24.45
CA LEU A 256 -1.89 -13.04 25.79
C LEU A 256 -2.67 -12.14 26.75
N PHE A 257 -3.27 -11.04 26.27
CA PHE A 257 -4.06 -10.11 27.06
C PHE A 257 -5.36 -10.75 27.59
N ILE A 258 -6.01 -11.56 26.76
CA ILE A 258 -7.25 -12.27 27.09
C ILE A 258 -7.04 -13.19 28.31
N ILE A 259 -5.92 -13.90 28.37
CA ILE A 259 -5.62 -14.86 29.43
C ILE A 259 -5.15 -14.10 30.71
N PRO A 260 -5.83 -14.25 31.85
CA PRO A 260 -5.51 -13.49 33.07
C PRO A 260 -4.06 -13.65 33.55
N LEU A 261 -3.50 -14.86 33.43
CA LEU A 261 -2.14 -15.17 33.87
C LEU A 261 -1.07 -14.44 33.04
N THR A 262 -1.28 -14.29 31.73
CA THR A 262 -0.33 -13.67 30.80
C THR A 262 -0.70 -12.24 30.44
N ARG A 263 -1.75 -11.68 31.07
CA ARG A 263 -2.34 -10.40 30.67
C ARG A 263 -1.32 -9.27 30.61
N TYR A 264 -0.46 -9.15 31.60
CA TYR A 264 0.57 -8.11 31.66
C TYR A 264 1.59 -8.21 30.54
N LEU A 265 1.96 -9.43 30.15
CA LEU A 265 2.79 -9.67 28.98
C LEU A 265 2.05 -9.26 27.70
N GLY A 266 0.75 -9.60 27.60
CA GLY A 266 -0.10 -9.14 26.51
C GLY A 266 -0.15 -7.62 26.39
N VAL A 267 -0.31 -6.88 27.51
CA VAL A 267 -0.27 -5.41 27.53
C VAL A 267 1.06 -4.89 27.03
N LEU A 268 2.17 -5.47 27.47
CA LEU A 268 3.51 -5.07 27.04
C LEU A 268 3.67 -5.24 25.53
N VAL A 269 3.27 -6.40 24.99
CA VAL A 269 3.34 -6.70 23.56
C VAL A 269 2.43 -5.75 22.75
N LEU A 270 1.19 -5.52 23.20
CA LEU A 270 0.29 -4.56 22.56
C LEU A 270 0.80 -3.12 22.61
N PHE A 271 1.44 -2.72 23.72
CA PHE A 271 2.04 -1.38 23.84
C PHE A 271 3.19 -1.20 22.84
N LEU A 272 4.00 -2.24 22.63
CA LEU A 272 5.03 -2.26 21.59
C LEU A 272 4.44 -2.21 20.16
N ALA A 273 3.18 -2.62 19.97
CA ALA A 273 2.49 -2.48 18.69
C ALA A 273 2.06 -1.04 18.38
N VAL A 274 1.89 -0.17 19.39
CA VAL A 274 1.36 1.19 19.20
C VAL A 274 2.23 2.04 18.26
N PRO A 275 3.57 2.13 18.41
CA PRO A 275 4.42 2.86 17.47
C PRO A 275 4.35 2.30 16.04
N LEU A 276 4.21 0.97 15.90
CA LEU A 276 4.08 0.30 14.60
C LEU A 276 2.75 0.65 13.92
N ALA A 277 1.66 0.70 14.69
CA ALA A 277 0.34 1.09 14.21
C ALA A 277 0.29 2.57 13.82
N TYR A 278 0.92 3.44 14.63
CA TYR A 278 1.09 4.86 14.29
C TYR A 278 1.83 5.03 12.96
N GLU A 279 3.01 4.41 12.82
CA GLU A 279 3.81 4.50 11.61
C GLU A 279 3.05 3.95 10.38
N SER A 280 2.31 2.85 10.55
CA SER A 280 1.45 2.29 9.51
C SER A 280 0.39 3.29 9.02
N VAL A 281 -0.20 4.09 9.92
CA VAL A 281 -1.17 5.15 9.55
C VAL A 281 -0.44 6.36 8.95
N ARG A 282 0.63 6.85 9.59
CA ARG A 282 1.43 8.00 9.13
C ARG A 282 1.81 7.85 7.66
N ARG A 283 2.37 6.70 7.27
CA ARG A 283 2.75 6.41 5.87
C ARG A 283 1.58 6.47 4.88
N LYS A 284 0.36 6.16 5.33
CA LYS A 284 -0.84 6.17 4.49
C LYS A 284 -1.49 7.56 4.41
N VAL A 285 -1.22 8.43 5.39
CA VAL A 285 -1.78 9.79 5.46
C VAL A 285 -0.89 10.82 4.75
N ILE A 286 0.43 10.61 4.70
CA ILE A 286 1.36 11.55 4.06
C ILE A 286 0.92 11.82 2.62
N SER A 287 0.49 13.06 2.40
CA SER A 287 -0.02 13.52 1.12
C SER A 287 1.14 13.94 0.25
N ARG A 288 1.50 13.13 -0.74
CA ARG A 288 2.47 13.52 -1.77
C ARG A 288 1.80 14.25 -2.92
N VAL A 289 2.40 15.34 -3.36
CA VAL A 289 2.01 16.11 -4.55
C VAL A 289 2.94 15.76 -5.69
N VAL A 290 2.39 15.15 -6.73
CA VAL A 290 3.10 14.80 -7.95
C VAL A 290 2.75 15.84 -9.02
N TYR A 291 3.76 16.31 -9.74
CA TYR A 291 3.59 17.25 -10.85
C TYR A 291 3.90 16.58 -12.19
N VAL A 292 3.09 16.88 -13.20
CA VAL A 292 3.34 16.52 -14.59
C VAL A 292 3.19 17.74 -15.49
N SER A 293 3.98 17.79 -16.56
CA SER A 293 3.79 18.80 -17.61
C SER A 293 2.54 18.44 -18.44
N GLY A 294 1.65 19.42 -18.58
CA GLY A 294 0.51 19.41 -19.48
C GLY A 294 0.85 19.89 -20.89
N ASP A 295 2.14 20.07 -21.22
CA ASP A 295 2.59 20.39 -22.57
C ASP A 295 2.55 19.15 -23.48
N VAL A 296 1.33 18.73 -23.79
CA VAL A 296 1.06 17.64 -24.73
C VAL A 296 0.59 18.20 -26.07
N THR A 297 1.09 17.60 -27.15
CA THR A 297 0.70 17.94 -28.53
C THR A 297 -0.71 17.42 -28.83
N SER A 298 -1.03 16.21 -28.36
CA SER A 298 -2.33 15.57 -28.47
C SER A 298 -2.75 15.04 -27.10
N PHE A 299 -3.99 15.33 -26.69
CA PHE A 299 -4.58 14.78 -25.49
C PHE A 299 -5.20 13.40 -25.80
N ASP A 300 -4.43 12.34 -25.57
CA ASP A 300 -4.78 10.96 -25.93
C ASP A 300 -4.80 10.02 -24.71
N HIS A 301 -5.14 8.75 -24.94
CA HIS A 301 -5.17 7.73 -23.88
C HIS A 301 -3.80 7.51 -23.21
N LYS A 302 -2.68 7.75 -23.91
CA LYS A 302 -1.33 7.63 -23.34
C LYS A 302 -1.06 8.73 -22.32
N THR A 303 -1.48 9.95 -22.64
CA THR A 303 -1.41 11.09 -21.72
C THR A 303 -2.25 10.84 -20.46
N ILE A 304 -3.50 10.39 -20.65
CA ILE A 304 -4.39 10.06 -19.52
C ILE A 304 -3.79 8.92 -18.68
N ARG A 305 -3.24 7.87 -19.32
CA ARG A 305 -2.58 6.76 -18.64
C ARG A 305 -1.40 7.23 -17.79
N LEU A 306 -0.52 8.06 -18.35
CA LEU A 306 0.61 8.67 -17.65
C LEU A 306 0.13 9.44 -16.42
N TRP A 307 -0.91 10.27 -16.56
CA TRP A 307 -1.43 11.09 -15.47
C TRP A 307 -2.03 10.22 -14.36
N ILE A 308 -2.80 9.19 -14.69
CA ILE A 308 -3.32 8.25 -13.69
C ILE A 308 -2.18 7.53 -12.95
N GLN A 309 -1.14 7.08 -13.67
CA GLN A 309 0.02 6.44 -13.05
C GLN A 309 0.83 7.41 -12.18
N ALA A 310 0.98 8.67 -12.63
CA ALA A 310 1.62 9.73 -11.85
C ALA A 310 0.84 10.03 -10.57
N LYS A 311 -0.50 10.17 -10.67
CA LYS A 311 -1.39 10.31 -9.52
C LYS A 311 -1.25 9.13 -8.56
N ALA A 312 -1.12 7.90 -9.05
CA ALA A 312 -1.00 6.71 -8.22
C ALA A 312 0.32 6.62 -7.43
N MET A 313 1.39 7.33 -7.84
CA MET A 313 2.62 7.48 -7.04
C MET A 313 2.45 8.45 -5.86
N GLY A 314 1.44 9.32 -5.93
CA GLY A 314 1.16 10.33 -4.91
C GLY A 314 -0.25 10.27 -4.38
N SER A 315 -0.60 11.29 -3.62
CA SER A 315 -1.97 11.51 -3.14
C SER A 315 -2.67 12.61 -3.93
N LYS A 316 -1.92 13.47 -4.61
CA LYS A 316 -2.38 14.59 -5.44
C LYS A 316 -1.56 14.66 -6.73
N LEU A 317 -2.21 15.03 -7.82
CA LEU A 317 -1.61 15.29 -9.12
C LEU A 317 -1.89 16.73 -9.53
N TYR A 318 -0.81 17.47 -9.76
CA TYR A 318 -0.84 18.81 -10.31
C TYR A 318 -0.39 18.75 -11.77
N VAL A 319 -1.14 19.37 -12.66
CA VAL A 319 -0.80 19.45 -14.10
C VAL A 319 -0.45 20.89 -14.43
N GLY A 320 0.76 21.14 -14.89
CA GLY A 320 1.17 22.48 -15.32
C GLY A 320 0.99 22.68 -16.82
N VAL A 321 0.19 23.65 -17.23
CA VAL A 321 -0.01 23.98 -18.66
C VAL A 321 0.78 25.26 -18.97
N PRO A 322 1.82 25.20 -19.83
CA PRO A 322 2.60 26.39 -20.15
C PRO A 322 1.88 27.32 -21.14
N GLY A 323 2.10 28.62 -21.00
CA GLY A 323 1.64 29.68 -21.91
C GLY A 323 0.27 30.30 -21.60
N GLU A 324 0.06 31.55 -22.05
CA GLU A 324 -1.08 32.41 -21.71
C GLU A 324 -2.36 32.13 -22.53
N SER A 325 -2.29 31.32 -23.59
CA SER A 325 -3.39 31.12 -24.57
C SER A 325 -3.85 29.65 -24.69
N MET A 326 -3.77 28.88 -23.61
CA MET A 326 -4.03 27.43 -23.63
C MET A 326 -5.32 27.04 -22.89
N THR A 327 -6.40 27.82 -23.04
CA THR A 327 -7.67 27.61 -22.34
C THR A 327 -8.23 26.20 -22.54
N ASP A 328 -8.24 25.69 -23.76
CA ASP A 328 -8.76 24.34 -24.04
C ASP A 328 -7.92 23.25 -23.37
N LYS A 329 -6.59 23.41 -23.33
CA LYS A 329 -5.71 22.44 -22.64
C LYS A 329 -5.95 22.46 -21.13
N ILE A 330 -6.15 23.65 -20.55
CA ILE A 330 -6.49 23.80 -19.12
C ILE A 330 -7.82 23.12 -18.83
N LEU A 331 -8.86 23.37 -19.63
CA LEU A 331 -10.18 22.75 -19.44
C LEU A 331 -10.14 21.24 -19.63
N ASN A 332 -9.41 20.76 -20.64
CA ASN A 332 -9.19 19.33 -20.84
C ASN A 332 -8.50 18.71 -19.63
N ALA A 333 -7.45 19.35 -19.09
CA ALA A 333 -6.78 18.87 -17.88
C ALA A 333 -7.71 18.83 -16.65
N CYS A 334 -8.52 19.88 -16.45
CA CYS A 334 -9.53 19.94 -15.39
C CYS A 334 -10.63 18.86 -15.53
N SER A 335 -10.88 18.37 -16.75
CA SER A 335 -11.89 17.33 -17.00
C SER A 335 -11.43 15.92 -16.61
N VAL A 336 -10.13 15.72 -16.36
CA VAL A 336 -9.59 14.40 -16.01
C VAL A 336 -9.75 14.13 -14.52
N SER A 337 -10.46 13.05 -14.18
CA SER A 337 -10.81 12.71 -12.79
C SER A 337 -9.62 12.47 -11.85
N CYS A 338 -8.43 12.18 -12.38
CA CYS A 338 -7.22 11.97 -11.58
C CYS A 338 -6.43 13.25 -11.29
N VAL A 339 -6.78 14.39 -11.91
CA VAL A 339 -6.12 15.68 -11.74
C VAL A 339 -6.78 16.45 -10.61
N ASP A 340 -6.04 16.82 -9.57
CA ASP A 340 -6.60 17.59 -8.44
C ASP A 340 -6.45 19.10 -8.63
N GLN A 341 -5.40 19.53 -9.33
CA GLN A 341 -5.14 20.94 -9.57
C GLN A 341 -4.46 21.14 -10.93
N VAL A 342 -4.85 22.19 -11.63
CA VAL A 342 -4.18 22.65 -12.84
C VAL A 342 -3.49 23.97 -12.54
N ILE A 343 -2.21 24.07 -12.87
CA ILE A 343 -1.42 25.30 -12.77
C ILE A 343 -1.39 25.89 -14.18
N ALA A 344 -2.20 26.93 -14.40
CA ALA A 344 -2.13 27.73 -15.62
C ALA A 344 -0.81 28.51 -15.66
N GLU A 345 -0.30 28.77 -16.87
CA GLU A 345 0.94 29.53 -17.09
C GLU A 345 2.14 28.92 -16.33
N ALA A 346 2.18 27.59 -16.25
CA ALA A 346 3.31 26.89 -15.65
C ALA A 346 4.61 27.22 -16.42
N PRO A 347 5.77 27.31 -15.73
CA PRO A 347 7.03 27.59 -16.42
C PRO A 347 7.36 26.47 -17.40
N ALA A 348 7.95 26.82 -18.53
CA ALA A 348 8.39 25.84 -19.54
C ALA A 348 9.43 24.84 -18.96
N LYS A 349 10.18 25.26 -17.93
CA LYS A 349 11.06 24.40 -17.14
C LYS A 349 10.73 24.58 -15.66
N ALA A 350 10.33 23.50 -15.00
CA ALA A 350 10.12 23.49 -13.55
C ALA A 350 11.47 23.49 -12.83
N ASP A 351 11.68 24.48 -11.97
CA ASP A 351 12.84 24.61 -11.08
C ASP A 351 12.44 24.33 -9.62
N LEU A 352 13.43 24.30 -8.71
CA LEU A 352 13.17 24.02 -7.29
C LEU A 352 12.26 25.08 -6.64
N MET A 353 12.42 26.35 -7.00
CA MET A 353 11.59 27.44 -6.47
C MET A 353 10.12 27.25 -6.85
N PHE A 354 9.84 26.84 -8.09
CA PHE A 354 8.49 26.50 -8.53
C PHE A 354 7.92 25.32 -7.73
N LEU A 355 8.71 24.24 -7.54
CA LEU A 355 8.24 23.09 -6.76
C LEU A 355 7.95 23.47 -5.31
N GLU A 356 8.82 24.24 -4.66
CA GLU A 356 8.63 24.71 -3.29
C GLU A 356 7.42 25.62 -3.15
N LYS A 357 7.24 26.57 -4.08
CA LYS A 357 6.09 27.50 -4.09
C LYS A 357 4.75 26.78 -4.12
N TYR A 358 4.65 25.68 -4.86
CA TYR A 358 3.42 24.89 -5.00
C TYR A 358 3.38 23.66 -4.10
N GLY A 359 4.40 23.44 -3.27
CA GLY A 359 4.51 22.26 -2.40
C GLY A 359 4.54 20.94 -3.17
N ILE A 360 5.20 20.92 -4.33
CA ILE A 360 5.36 19.75 -5.18
C ILE A 360 6.53 18.90 -4.67
N ASP A 361 6.28 17.62 -4.46
CA ASP A 361 7.29 16.68 -3.97
C ASP A 361 8.14 16.08 -5.09
N PHE A 362 7.47 15.69 -6.19
CA PHE A 362 8.09 15.01 -7.33
C PHE A 362 7.53 15.50 -8.66
N CYS A 363 8.41 15.65 -9.65
CA CYS A 363 8.07 15.82 -11.06
C CYS A 363 8.12 14.46 -11.75
N VAL A 364 7.10 14.14 -12.55
CA VAL A 364 7.03 12.93 -13.35
C VAL A 364 7.00 13.31 -14.82
N ILE A 365 7.91 12.71 -15.60
CA ILE A 365 8.06 12.99 -17.03
C ILE A 365 7.99 11.70 -17.86
N SER A 366 7.57 11.82 -19.11
CA SER A 366 7.68 10.74 -20.10
C SER A 366 9.09 10.63 -20.71
N PRO A 367 9.40 9.56 -21.45
CA PRO A 367 10.61 9.49 -22.26
C PRO A 367 10.70 10.68 -23.23
N GLY A 368 11.88 11.32 -23.31
CA GLY A 368 12.13 12.49 -24.17
C GLY A 368 11.70 13.85 -23.58
N GLN A 369 11.05 13.87 -22.41
CA GLN A 369 10.57 15.08 -21.75
C GLN A 369 11.55 15.65 -20.70
N SER A 370 12.84 15.29 -20.76
CA SER A 370 13.84 15.78 -19.80
C SER A 370 14.03 17.31 -19.83
N LYS A 371 13.67 17.96 -20.94
CA LYS A 371 13.79 19.41 -21.12
C LYS A 371 12.88 20.23 -20.21
N PHE A 372 11.84 19.64 -19.61
CA PHE A 372 10.83 20.32 -18.78
C PHE A 372 11.24 20.52 -17.32
N VAL A 373 12.37 19.96 -16.89
CA VAL A 373 12.88 20.12 -15.53
C VAL A 373 14.29 20.72 -15.59
N THR A 374 14.64 21.54 -14.62
CA THR A 374 16.03 22.03 -14.49
C THR A 374 16.94 20.94 -13.93
N ASP A 375 18.24 21.09 -14.16
CA ASP A 375 19.25 20.19 -13.61
C ASP A 375 19.20 20.15 -12.08
N GLU A 376 18.85 21.24 -11.41
CA GLU A 376 18.71 21.30 -9.95
C GLU A 376 17.66 20.31 -9.44
N VAL A 377 16.50 20.25 -10.09
CA VAL A 377 15.44 19.29 -9.75
C VAL A 377 15.92 17.86 -9.94
N ILE A 378 16.68 17.60 -11.01
CA ILE A 378 17.28 16.30 -11.29
C ILE A 378 18.29 15.92 -10.19
N HIS A 379 19.22 16.81 -9.86
CA HIS A 379 20.24 16.57 -8.83
C HIS A 379 19.65 16.41 -7.43
N SER A 380 18.49 17.00 -7.15
CA SER A 380 17.75 16.81 -5.90
C SER A 380 17.00 15.48 -5.79
N ASN A 381 17.07 14.61 -6.82
CA ASN A 381 16.30 13.36 -6.93
C ASN A 381 14.78 13.56 -6.87
N ARG A 382 14.27 14.72 -7.28
CA ARG A 382 12.83 15.03 -7.33
C ARG A 382 12.22 14.86 -8.72
N CYS A 383 12.97 14.33 -9.70
CA CYS A 383 12.47 14.03 -11.04
C CYS A 383 12.48 12.53 -11.31
N LEU A 384 11.31 11.99 -11.67
CA LEU A 384 11.11 10.60 -12.05
C LEU A 384 10.69 10.51 -13.52
N GLN A 385 11.35 9.63 -14.27
CA GLN A 385 10.94 9.27 -15.62
C GLN A 385 10.12 7.99 -15.56
N LEU A 386 8.88 8.06 -16.05
CA LEU A 386 8.03 6.88 -16.18
C LEU A 386 8.30 6.21 -17.53
N GLY A 387 8.89 5.03 -17.51
CA GLY A 387 9.12 4.23 -18.71
C GLY A 387 7.84 3.62 -19.27
N GLU A 388 7.89 3.21 -20.55
CA GLU A 388 6.78 2.48 -21.20
C GLU A 388 6.53 1.10 -20.56
N ASP A 389 7.54 0.58 -19.85
CA ASP A 389 7.47 -0.63 -19.03
C ASP A 389 6.67 -0.44 -17.73
N GLY A 390 6.16 0.76 -17.46
CA GLY A 390 5.44 1.07 -16.23
C GLY A 390 6.34 1.19 -15.00
N ILE A 391 7.65 1.34 -15.20
CA ILE A 391 8.62 1.51 -14.13
C ILE A 391 9.06 2.98 -14.09
N ALA A 392 8.91 3.62 -12.93
CA ALA A 392 9.39 4.96 -12.67
C ALA A 392 10.84 4.90 -12.17
N ARG A 393 11.73 5.69 -12.78
CA ARG A 393 13.15 5.73 -12.44
C ARG A 393 13.60 7.16 -12.19
N PRO A 394 14.46 7.43 -11.19
CA PRO A 394 15.16 8.70 -11.08
C PRO A 394 15.85 9.02 -12.40
N LEU A 395 15.64 10.23 -12.89
CA LEU A 395 16.31 10.67 -14.10
C LEU A 395 17.80 10.90 -13.78
N ASN A 396 18.67 9.95 -14.07
CA ASN A 396 20.10 10.12 -13.82
C ASN A 396 20.77 10.88 -14.98
N THR A 397 21.48 11.97 -14.67
CA THR A 397 22.23 12.79 -15.65
C THR A 397 23.34 12.02 -16.38
N LYS A 398 23.79 10.86 -15.86
CA LYS A 398 24.98 10.17 -16.38
C LYS A 398 24.73 9.16 -17.51
N SER A 399 23.49 8.79 -17.83
CA SER A 399 23.22 7.75 -18.85
C SER A 399 23.12 8.28 -20.28
N GLN A 400 22.96 9.59 -20.49
CA GLN A 400 22.78 10.16 -21.84
C GLN A 400 24.08 10.55 -22.56
N SER A 401 25.25 10.57 -21.90
CA SER A 401 26.50 10.96 -22.56
C SER A 401 27.22 9.83 -23.33
N LYS A 402 26.57 8.68 -23.57
CA LYS A 402 27.17 7.51 -24.25
C LYS A 402 26.41 7.03 -25.48
N SER A 403 25.40 7.75 -25.93
CA SER A 403 24.59 7.37 -27.09
C SER A 403 24.32 8.52 -28.05
N ASP A 404 25.32 9.38 -28.26
CA ASP A 404 25.41 10.29 -29.41
C ASP A 404 26.74 10.07 -30.13
#